data_AF-A0A182EXD6-F1
#
_entry.id   AF-A0A182EXD6-F1
#
_cell.length_a   1.000
_cell.length_b   1.000
_cell.length_c   1.000
_cell.angle_alpha   90.00
_cell.angle_beta   90.00
_cell.angle_gamma   90.00
#
_symmetry.space_group_name_H-M   'P 1'
#
loop_
_entity.id
_entity.type
_entity.pdbx_description
1 polymer ?
#
loop_
_entity_poly.entity_id
_entity_poly.type
_entity_poly.pdbx_seq_one_letter_code
_entity_poly.pdbx_strand_id
1 'polypeptide(L)'
;MMTPSDYDARQLHHAISGIGTKEKILIEIICSRTNDEIHRIKEKYRENYGNSLEDDVEGDTSGHFKRLLIALLQGNRNESMNIDYLKANQTGVLMMLSFLNSLISKSVQSQKTVMTKFIFSVL
;
A
#
# COMPACT_ATOMS: atom_id res chain seq x y z
N MET A 1 -0.84 -25.27 1.06
CA MET A 1 -1.90 -24.26 0.86
C MET A 1 -1.25 -22.90 0.69
N MET A 2 -1.80 -22.01 -0.13
CA MET A 2 -1.25 -20.68 -0.37
C MET A 2 -1.65 -19.74 0.76
N THR A 3 -0.67 -19.10 1.43
CA THR A 3 -0.96 -18.09 2.45
C THR A 3 -1.34 -16.75 1.80
N PRO A 4 -2.01 -15.83 2.52
CA PRO A 4 -2.28 -14.49 2.01
C PRO A 4 -1.01 -13.75 1.57
N SER A 5 0.07 -13.85 2.35
CA SER A 5 1.36 -13.24 2.02
C SER A 5 2.02 -13.86 0.79
N ASP A 6 1.87 -15.18 0.58
CA ASP A 6 2.30 -15.84 -0.66
C ASP A 6 1.50 -15.40 -1.89
N TYR A 7 0.23 -15.03 -1.70
CA TYR A 7 -0.61 -14.48 -2.76
C TYR A 7 -0.18 -13.08 -3.14
N ASP A 8 -0.04 -12.20 -2.17
CA ASP A 8 0.42 -10.84 -2.43
C ASP A 8 1.82 -10.82 -3.04
N ALA A 9 2.75 -11.63 -2.54
CA ALA A 9 4.09 -11.75 -3.13
C ALA A 9 4.05 -12.16 -4.60
N ARG A 10 3.19 -13.12 -4.96
CA ARG A 10 2.98 -13.55 -6.35
C ARG A 10 2.39 -12.45 -7.24
N GLN A 11 1.38 -11.74 -6.73
CA GLN A 11 0.75 -10.65 -7.46
C GLN A 11 1.71 -9.47 -7.68
N LEU A 12 2.54 -9.16 -6.67
CA LEU A 12 3.56 -8.13 -6.77
C LEU A 12 4.65 -8.50 -7.78
N HIS A 13 5.12 -9.74 -7.77
CA HIS A 13 6.07 -10.22 -8.78
C HIS A 13 5.47 -10.13 -10.18
N HIS A 14 4.24 -10.61 -10.36
CA HIS A 14 3.55 -10.49 -11.64
C HIS A 14 3.32 -9.03 -12.09
N ALA A 15 3.23 -8.08 -11.17
CA ALA A 15 3.07 -6.67 -11.49
C ALA A 15 4.35 -6.00 -12.01
N ILE A 16 5.53 -6.58 -11.73
CA ILE A 16 6.86 -6.02 -12.07
C ILE A 16 7.67 -6.89 -13.05
N SER A 17 7.25 -8.13 -13.34
CA SER A 17 7.97 -9.03 -14.27
C SER A 17 7.51 -8.95 -15.75
N GLY A 18 6.82 -7.89 -16.16
CA GLY A 18 6.19 -7.78 -17.49
C GLY A 18 6.62 -6.55 -18.30
N ILE A 19 6.16 -6.46 -19.55
CA ILE A 19 6.33 -5.23 -20.36
C ILE A 19 5.39 -4.17 -19.78
N GLY A 20 5.98 -3.20 -19.08
CA GLY A 20 5.28 -2.16 -18.36
C GLY A 20 4.81 -2.61 -16.98
N THR A 21 4.69 -1.66 -16.07
CA THR A 21 4.34 -1.91 -14.67
C THR A 21 2.83 -1.91 -14.49
N LYS A 22 2.29 -2.91 -13.79
CA LYS A 22 0.88 -2.90 -13.36
C LYS A 22 0.72 -2.07 -12.08
N GLU A 23 0.94 -0.77 -12.19
CA GLU A 23 1.00 0.18 -11.05
C GLU A 23 -0.20 0.07 -10.11
N LYS A 24 -1.40 -0.20 -10.63
CA LYS A 24 -2.60 -0.39 -9.82
C LYS A 24 -2.47 -1.51 -8.81
N ILE A 25 -1.86 -2.64 -9.17
CA ILE A 25 -1.67 -3.80 -8.29
C ILE A 25 -0.65 -3.46 -7.20
N LEU A 26 0.46 -2.80 -7.59
CA LEU A 26 1.47 -2.34 -6.63
C LEU A 26 0.85 -1.41 -5.58
N ILE A 27 0.09 -0.39 -6.02
CA ILE A 27 -0.57 0.57 -5.15
C ILE A 27 -1.59 -0.13 -4.25
N GLU A 28 -2.45 -0.96 -4.83
CA GLU A 28 -3.51 -1.65 -4.10
C GLU A 28 -2.95 -2.51 -2.97
N ILE A 29 -1.94 -3.34 -3.25
CA ILE A 29 -1.36 -4.23 -2.24
C ILE A 29 -0.51 -3.42 -1.24
N ILE A 30 0.45 -2.61 -1.70
CA ILE A 30 1.41 -1.94 -0.81
C ILE A 30 0.71 -0.91 0.09
N CYS A 31 -0.31 -0.20 -0.40
CA CYS A 31 -1.01 0.81 0.41
C CYS A 31 -2.07 0.22 1.36
N SER A 32 -2.62 -0.97 1.07
CA SER A 32 -3.73 -1.53 1.87
C SER A 32 -3.30 -2.49 2.97
N ARG A 33 -2.08 -3.02 2.91
CA ARG A 33 -1.55 -3.95 3.93
C ARG A 33 -1.12 -3.20 5.19
N THR A 34 -1.03 -3.87 6.33
CA THR A 34 -0.38 -3.35 7.56
C THR A 34 1.14 -3.51 7.50
N ASN A 35 1.87 -2.91 8.44
CA ASN A 35 3.31 -3.07 8.57
C ASN A 35 3.73 -4.54 8.73
N ASP A 36 3.05 -5.27 9.62
CA ASP A 36 3.31 -6.70 9.84
C ASP A 36 3.05 -7.52 8.57
N GLU A 37 1.98 -7.23 7.85
CA GLU A 37 1.67 -7.89 6.58
C GLU A 37 2.73 -7.59 5.52
N ILE A 38 3.19 -6.33 5.40
CA ILE A 38 4.27 -5.94 4.49
C ILE A 38 5.55 -6.72 4.80
N HIS A 39 5.91 -6.88 6.08
CA HIS A 39 7.09 -7.67 6.46
C HIS A 39 6.96 -9.15 6.05
N ARG A 40 5.78 -9.76 6.26
CA ARG A 40 5.51 -11.14 5.82
C ARG A 40 5.54 -11.30 4.31
N ILE A 41 4.99 -10.33 3.57
CA ILE A 41 5.01 -10.32 2.11
C ILE A 41 6.46 -10.28 1.61
N LYS A 42 7.31 -9.43 2.20
CA LYS A 42 8.73 -9.33 1.84
C LYS A 42 9.48 -10.63 2.09
N GLU A 43 9.21 -11.29 3.22
CA GLU A 43 9.79 -12.61 3.52
C GLU A 43 9.39 -13.63 2.46
N LYS A 44 8.09 -13.75 2.16
CA LYS A 44 7.59 -14.67 1.12
C LYS A 44 8.07 -14.34 -0.28
N TYR A 45 8.19 -13.05 -0.61
CA TYR A 45 8.74 -12.62 -1.89
C TYR A 45 10.18 -13.13 -2.05
N ARG A 46 11.02 -12.90 -1.04
CA ARG A 46 12.41 -13.35 -1.05
C ARG A 46 12.54 -14.87 -1.09
N GLU A 47 11.72 -15.60 -0.34
CA GLU A 47 11.69 -17.08 -0.38
C GLU A 47 11.33 -17.60 -1.77
N ASN A 48 10.39 -16.96 -2.46
CA ASN A 48 9.86 -17.44 -3.74
C ASN A 48 10.73 -17.03 -4.95
N TYR A 49 11.40 -15.88 -4.89
CA TYR A 49 12.07 -15.27 -6.05
C TYR A 49 13.56 -15.01 -5.88
N GLY A 50 14.10 -15.14 -4.66
CA GLY A 50 15.53 -14.96 -4.37
C GLY A 50 16.00 -13.50 -4.29
N ASN A 51 15.24 -12.54 -4.85
CA ASN A 51 15.49 -11.10 -4.74
C ASN A 51 14.66 -10.47 -3.62
N SER A 52 15.06 -9.28 -3.16
CA SER A 52 14.19 -8.48 -2.30
C SER A 52 13.08 -7.83 -3.14
N LEU A 53 11.89 -7.67 -2.53
CA LEU A 53 10.79 -6.98 -3.17
C LEU A 53 11.15 -5.52 -3.47
N GLU A 54 11.92 -4.89 -2.61
CA GLU A 54 12.36 -3.51 -2.77
C GLU A 54 13.27 -3.33 -3.99
N ASP A 55 14.24 -4.22 -4.20
CA ASP A 55 15.16 -4.14 -5.33
C ASP A 55 14.40 -4.27 -6.65
N ASP A 56 13.48 -5.23 -6.74
CA ASP A 56 12.70 -5.45 -7.96
C ASP A 56 11.72 -4.29 -8.21
N VAL A 57 11.10 -3.71 -7.16
CA VAL A 57 10.28 -2.49 -7.29
C VAL A 57 11.12 -1.28 -7.68
N GLU A 58 12.35 -1.16 -7.16
CA GLU A 58 13.26 -0.08 -7.51
C GLU A 58 13.72 -0.16 -8.97
N GLY A 59 13.93 -1.37 -9.49
CA GLY A 59 14.31 -1.62 -10.87
C GLY A 59 13.19 -1.35 -11.88
N ASP A 60 11.94 -1.64 -11.51
CA ASP A 60 10.79 -1.52 -12.41
C ASP A 60 10.09 -0.14 -12.35
N THR A 61 10.35 0.66 -11.31
CA THR A 61 9.70 1.98 -11.13
C THR A 61 10.70 3.14 -11.09
N SER A 62 10.23 4.37 -11.33
CA SER A 62 11.09 5.55 -11.34
C SER A 62 10.46 6.78 -10.68
N GLY A 63 11.27 7.82 -10.49
CA GLY A 63 10.81 9.14 -10.01
C GLY A 63 10.17 9.12 -8.62
N HIS A 64 9.12 9.94 -8.46
CA HIS A 64 8.39 10.07 -7.20
C HIS A 64 7.60 8.80 -6.85
N PHE A 65 7.12 8.09 -7.86
CA PHE A 65 6.35 6.86 -7.67
C PHE A 65 7.19 5.80 -6.96
N LYS A 66 8.41 5.56 -7.45
CA LYS A 66 9.41 4.69 -6.80
C LYS A 66 9.63 5.06 -5.34
N ARG A 67 9.94 6.33 -5.07
CA ARG A 67 10.21 6.82 -3.70
C ARG A 67 9.05 6.56 -2.75
N LEU A 68 7.81 6.75 -3.23
CA LEU A 68 6.61 6.46 -2.45
C LEU A 68 6.49 4.97 -2.13
N LEU A 69 6.63 4.08 -3.12
CA LEU A 69 6.52 2.64 -2.92
C LEU A 69 7.60 2.12 -1.96
N ILE A 70 8.85 2.53 -2.14
CA ILE A 70 9.96 2.13 -1.25
C ILE A 70 9.72 2.62 0.19
N ALA A 71 9.18 3.83 0.37
CA ALA A 71 8.84 4.34 1.70
C ALA A 71 7.74 3.51 2.38
N LEU A 72 6.72 3.07 1.62
CA LEU A 72 5.66 2.20 2.15
C LEU A 72 6.17 0.80 2.48
N LEU A 73 7.07 0.25 1.66
CA LEU A 73 7.71 -1.06 1.89
C LEU A 73 8.67 -1.09 3.09
N GLN A 74 8.98 0.06 3.70
CA GLN A 74 9.69 0.09 4.97
C GLN A 74 8.85 -0.50 6.11
N GLY A 75 7.52 -0.55 5.99
CA GLY A 75 6.66 -1.12 7.03
C GLY A 75 6.71 -0.35 8.35
N ASN A 76 6.98 0.96 8.31
CA ASN A 76 7.11 1.80 9.50
C ASN A 76 5.98 2.84 9.62
N ARG A 77 4.77 2.54 9.11
CA ARG A 77 3.64 3.47 9.22
C ARG A 77 3.18 3.57 10.67
N ASN A 78 2.79 4.77 11.09
CA ASN A 78 2.17 4.92 12.40
C ASN A 78 0.76 4.35 12.35
N GLU A 79 0.59 3.16 12.92
CA GLU A 79 -0.70 2.46 13.04
C GLU A 79 -1.40 2.76 14.38
N SER A 80 -0.79 3.62 15.21
CA SER A 80 -1.39 4.01 16.50
C SER A 80 -2.61 4.91 16.26
N MET A 81 -3.74 4.58 16.88
CA MET A 81 -4.98 5.37 16.83
C MET A 81 -4.89 6.71 17.60
N ASN A 82 -3.69 7.08 18.06
CA ASN A 82 -3.43 8.31 18.80
C ASN A 82 -3.20 9.47 17.81
N ILE A 83 -4.29 10.02 17.30
CA ILE A 83 -4.26 11.19 16.42
C ILE A 83 -3.94 12.41 17.29
N ASP A 84 -2.68 12.86 17.23
CA ASP A 84 -2.24 14.12 17.82
C ASP A 84 -2.87 15.28 17.01
N TYR A 85 -4.14 15.61 17.29
CA TYR A 85 -4.95 16.59 16.57
C TYR A 85 -4.24 17.95 16.39
N LEU A 86 -3.32 18.28 17.30
CA LEU A 86 -2.55 19.53 17.31
C LEU A 86 -1.40 19.57 16.27
N LYS A 87 -0.85 18.41 15.85
CA LYS A 87 0.24 18.32 14.85
C LYS A 87 -0.26 18.14 13.42
N ALA A 88 -1.52 17.76 13.23
CA ALA A 88 -2.10 17.54 11.92
C ALA A 88 -2.16 18.82 11.05
N ASN A 89 -2.12 20.00 11.69
CA ASN A 89 -2.41 21.28 11.06
C ASN A 89 -1.31 21.84 10.14
N GLN A 90 -0.19 21.12 9.91
CA GLN A 90 0.94 21.70 9.19
C GLN A 90 1.51 20.97 7.96
N THR A 91 1.30 19.66 7.73
CA THR A 91 2.22 19.01 6.75
C THR A 91 1.68 17.98 5.75
N GLY A 92 0.37 17.80 5.57
CA GLY A 92 -0.14 17.14 4.34
C GLY A 92 -1.20 16.07 4.54
N VAL A 93 -1.32 15.48 5.72
CA VAL A 93 -2.35 14.47 6.02
C VAL A 93 -3.75 15.10 6.05
N LEU A 94 -3.88 16.31 6.59
CA LEU A 94 -5.12 17.09 6.54
C LEU A 94 -5.47 17.56 5.11
N MET A 95 -4.46 17.80 4.27
CA MET A 95 -4.64 18.11 2.84
C MET A 95 -5.15 16.88 2.09
N MET A 96 -4.60 15.69 2.38
CA MET A 96 -5.05 14.42 1.80
C MET A 96 -6.45 14.03 2.30
N LEU A 97 -6.76 14.24 3.58
CA LEU A 97 -8.10 14.01 4.14
C LEU A 97 -9.15 15.01 3.60
N SER A 98 -8.77 16.28 3.38
CA SER A 98 -9.64 17.28 2.74
C SER A 98 -9.86 16.97 1.25
N PHE A 99 -8.84 16.48 0.56
CA PHE A 99 -8.94 16.02 -0.83
C PHE A 99 -9.81 14.77 -0.96
N LEU A 100 -9.64 13.79 -0.05
CA LEU A 100 -10.52 12.61 0.05
C LEU A 100 -11.97 13.00 0.37
N ASN A 101 -12.21 13.93 1.30
CA ASN A 101 -13.56 14.43 1.62
C ASN A 101 -14.20 15.22 0.47
N SER A 102 -13.42 15.94 -0.34
CA SER A 102 -13.90 16.61 -1.56
C SER A 102 -14.29 15.61 -2.66
N LEU A 103 -13.50 14.55 -2.84
CA LEU A 103 -13.78 13.45 -3.80
C LEU A 103 -15.00 12.61 -3.39
N ILE A 104 -15.21 12.46 -2.09
CA ILE A 104 -16.35 11.80 -1.46
C ILE A 104 -17.70 12.48 -1.78
N SER A 105 -17.73 13.79 -1.99
CA SER A 105 -18.97 14.56 -2.19
C SER A 105 -19.56 14.43 -3.60
N LYS A 106 -18.77 14.00 -4.60
CA LYS A 106 -19.17 14.07 -6.03
C LYS A 106 -19.48 12.74 -6.69
N SER A 107 -19.21 11.61 -6.05
CA SER A 107 -19.39 10.32 -6.71
C SER A 107 -19.60 9.20 -5.70
N VAL A 108 -20.84 8.72 -5.65
CA VAL A 108 -21.16 7.31 -5.42
C VAL A 108 -20.90 6.78 -4.00
N GLN A 109 -21.96 6.92 -3.19
CA GLN A 109 -22.27 6.17 -1.96
C GLN A 109 -22.07 4.65 -2.04
N SER A 110 -21.96 4.06 -3.23
CA SER A 110 -21.89 2.60 -3.43
C SER A 110 -20.51 2.00 -3.17
N GLN A 111 -19.41 2.74 -3.36
CA GLN A 111 -18.03 2.20 -3.22
C GLN A 111 -17.46 2.34 -1.81
N LYS A 112 -18.02 3.24 -0.99
CA LYS A 112 -17.60 3.43 0.41
C LYS A 112 -17.86 2.20 1.28
N THR A 113 -18.95 1.47 1.06
CA THR A 113 -19.26 0.31 1.88
C THR A 113 -18.28 -0.84 1.68
N VAL A 114 -17.67 -0.96 0.49
CA VAL A 114 -16.73 -2.04 0.17
C VAL A 114 -15.34 -1.73 0.74
N MET A 115 -14.86 -0.49 0.59
CA MET A 115 -13.54 -0.10 1.09
C MET A 115 -13.55 0.18 2.61
N THR A 116 -14.64 0.73 3.16
CA THR A 116 -14.78 0.90 4.62
C THR A 116 -14.97 -0.44 5.32
N LYS A 117 -15.61 -1.46 4.71
CA LYS A 117 -15.60 -2.83 5.26
C LYS A 117 -14.23 -3.51 5.17
N PHE A 118 -13.43 -3.18 4.16
CA PHE A 118 -12.05 -3.66 4.05
C PHE A 118 -11.15 -3.05 5.14
N ILE A 119 -11.40 -1.79 5.52
CA ILE A 119 -10.69 -1.08 6.59
C ILE A 119 -11.20 -1.48 8.00
N PHE A 120 -12.52 -1.65 8.21
CA PHE A 120 -13.13 -2.02 9.51
C PHE A 120 -13.14 -3.54 9.82
N SER A 121 -12.70 -4.39 8.90
CA SER A 121 -12.38 -5.79 9.26
C SER A 121 -10.97 -5.91 9.85
N VAL A 122 -10.20 -4.83 9.81
CA VAL A 122 -8.80 -4.76 10.25
C VAL A 122 -8.63 -3.71 11.36
N LEU A 123 -9.70 -2.99 11.76
CA LEU A 123 -9.80 -2.05 12.90
C LEU A 123 -11.25 -2.03 13.44
#